data_AF-A0A3C0G289-F1
#
_entry.id   AF-A0A3C0G289-F1
#
_cell.length_a   1.000
_cell.length_b   1.000
_cell.length_c   1.000
_cell.angle_alpha   90.00
_cell.angle_beta   90.00
_cell.angle_gamma   90.00
#
_symmetry.space_group_name_H-M   'P 1'
#
loop_
_entity.id
_entity.type
_entity.pdbx_description
1 polymer ?
#
loop_
_entity_poly.entity_id
_entity_poly.type
_entity_poly.pdbx_seq_one_letter_code
_entity_poly.pdbx_strand_id
1 'polypeptide(L)'
;MPIFEAVQAGLPVVAPGWSGHMDFLHAPSNSKKNKNKMRPHFANVDFELKNVQDAAVWKGVIQPDSKWAFAKQGSYKMNLRRVYKEYDRFESAAKRLQKHVLKNFSEEQMYKKFADAILPESEVVSDDEIESLFGSLNELQEGVG
;
A
#
# COMPACT_ATOMS: atom_id res chain seq x y z
N MET A 1 -9.33 -0.07 -0.52
CA MET A 1 -8.83 0.59 0.72
C MET A 1 -9.02 2.10 0.60
N PRO A 2 -9.72 2.77 1.53
CA PRO A 2 -10.12 4.17 1.36
C PRO A 2 -8.98 5.16 1.07
N ILE A 3 -7.84 5.02 1.77
CA ILE A 3 -6.68 5.91 1.57
C ILE A 3 -6.02 5.66 0.20
N PHE A 4 -5.93 4.40 -0.24
CA PHE A 4 -5.34 4.05 -1.51
C PHE A 4 -6.19 4.53 -2.70
N GLU A 5 -7.51 4.36 -2.59
CA GLU A 5 -8.48 4.88 -3.57
C GLU A 5 -8.40 6.40 -3.70
N ALA A 6 -8.27 7.12 -2.58
CA ALA A 6 -8.07 8.57 -2.60
C ALA A 6 -6.78 8.97 -3.34
N VAL A 7 -5.69 8.22 -3.13
CA VAL A 7 -4.42 8.44 -3.84
C VAL A 7 -4.55 8.15 -5.33
N GLN A 8 -5.22 7.06 -5.71
CA GLN A 8 -5.49 6.73 -7.11
C GLN A 8 -6.36 7.78 -7.79
N ALA A 9 -7.28 8.41 -7.07
CA ALA A 9 -8.08 9.53 -7.54
C ALA A 9 -7.31 10.86 -7.58
N GLY A 10 -6.05 10.90 -7.13
CA GLY A 10 -5.23 12.11 -7.10
C GLY A 10 -5.67 13.13 -6.06
N LEU A 11 -6.34 12.68 -4.99
CA LEU A 11 -6.85 13.53 -3.92
C LEU A 11 -5.80 13.75 -2.82
N PRO A 12 -5.72 14.96 -2.23
CA PRO A 12 -4.89 15.19 -1.05
C PRO A 12 -5.30 14.30 0.14
N VAL A 13 -4.32 13.61 0.72
CA VAL A 13 -4.53 12.76 1.90
C VAL A 13 -4.05 13.47 3.16
N VAL A 14 -4.87 13.40 4.22
CA VAL A 14 -4.54 13.83 5.59
C VAL A 14 -4.57 12.60 6.48
N ALA A 15 -3.42 12.15 6.96
CA ALA A 15 -3.30 10.89 7.71
C ALA A 15 -2.14 10.96 8.71
N PRO A 16 -2.16 10.15 9.79
CA PRO A 16 -1.00 10.02 10.66
C PRO A 16 0.15 9.32 9.95
N GLY A 17 1.39 9.67 10.27
CA GLY A 17 2.60 9.05 9.73
C GLY A 17 2.91 7.64 10.27
N TRP A 18 1.91 6.75 10.35
CA TRP A 18 1.99 5.42 10.96
C TRP A 18 1.02 4.45 10.25
N SER A 19 1.30 3.14 10.26
CA SER A 19 0.55 2.08 9.57
C SER A 19 0.96 1.84 8.11
N GLY A 20 0.37 0.82 7.49
CA GLY A 20 0.69 0.36 6.13
C GLY A 20 0.40 1.36 5.02
N HIS A 21 -0.42 2.40 5.26
CA HIS A 21 -0.56 3.46 4.25
C HIS A 21 0.74 4.24 4.00
N MET A 22 1.70 4.15 4.93
CA MET A 22 3.03 4.75 4.73
C MET A 22 3.79 4.16 3.55
N ASP A 23 3.49 2.91 3.16
CA ASP A 23 4.16 2.21 2.06
C ASP A 23 3.90 2.87 0.70
N PHE A 24 2.72 3.48 0.53
CA PHE A 24 2.32 4.09 -0.74
C PHE A 24 2.06 5.60 -0.66
N LEU A 25 2.18 6.24 0.52
CA LEU A 25 2.07 7.70 0.68
C LEU A 25 3.40 8.46 0.44
N HIS A 26 4.46 7.75 0.04
CA HIS A 26 5.75 8.32 -0.31
C HIS A 26 6.01 8.22 -1.82
N ALA A 27 6.65 9.24 -2.38
CA ALA A 27 7.11 9.23 -3.76
C ALA A 27 8.47 9.94 -3.89
N PRO A 28 9.23 9.70 -4.97
CA PRO A 28 10.52 10.34 -5.19
C PRO A 28 10.41 11.86 -5.28
N SER A 29 11.45 12.56 -4.80
CA SER A 29 11.51 14.02 -4.90
C SER A 29 11.94 14.48 -6.29
N ASN A 30 11.30 15.53 -6.82
CA ASN A 30 11.72 16.18 -8.07
C ASN A 30 13.00 17.02 -7.93
N SER A 31 13.66 17.04 -6.76
CA SER A 31 14.86 17.82 -6.55
C SER A 31 16.04 17.24 -7.33
N LYS A 32 16.72 18.08 -8.13
CA LYS A 32 17.94 17.70 -8.88
C LYS A 32 19.04 17.11 -7.97
N LYS A 33 19.10 17.50 -6.69
CA LYS A 33 20.08 16.99 -5.71
C LYS A 33 19.64 15.70 -5.01
N ASN A 34 18.37 15.28 -5.11
CA ASN A 34 17.81 14.19 -4.30
C ASN A 34 16.72 13.40 -5.05
N LYS A 35 16.96 13.11 -6.34
CA LYS A 35 15.98 12.49 -7.25
C LYS A 35 15.40 11.16 -6.74
N ASN A 36 16.17 10.39 -5.96
CA ASN A 36 15.75 9.08 -5.47
C ASN A 36 15.29 9.08 -3.99
N LYS A 37 15.33 10.22 -3.29
CA LYS A 37 14.91 10.24 -1.89
C LYS A 37 13.38 10.26 -1.84
N MET A 38 12.80 9.19 -1.28
CA MET A 38 11.38 9.10 -0.98
C MET A 38 10.99 10.19 0.02
N ARG A 39 9.91 10.91 -0.29
CA ARG A 39 9.37 11.99 0.53
C ARG A 39 7.87 11.79 0.71
N PRO A 40 7.31 12.20 1.86
CA PRO A 40 5.87 12.17 2.07
C PRO A 40 5.18 13.13 1.09
N HIS A 41 4.09 12.67 0.46
CA HIS A 41 3.25 13.48 -0.43
C HIS A 41 1.83 13.65 0.13
N PHE A 42 1.72 13.61 1.45
CA PHE A 42 0.47 13.74 2.19
C PHE A 42 0.66 14.74 3.34
N ALA A 43 -0.44 15.23 3.90
CA ALA A 43 -0.41 16.06 5.09
C ALA A 43 -0.25 15.15 6.33
N ASN A 44 0.97 15.07 6.85
CA ASN A 44 1.29 14.24 8.00
C ASN A 44 0.73 14.84 9.30
N VAL A 45 -0.11 14.05 9.97
CA VAL A 45 -0.70 14.37 11.27
C VAL A 45 0.14 13.74 12.37
N ASP A 46 0.58 14.56 13.32
CA ASP A 46 1.32 14.05 14.48
C ASP A 46 0.42 13.12 15.30
N PHE A 47 1.02 12.08 15.87
CA PHE A 47 0.31 11.09 16.68
C PHE A 47 1.10 10.73 17.94
N GLU A 48 0.42 10.08 18.88
CA GLU A 48 1.04 9.46 20.06
C GLU A 48 0.73 7.98 20.04
N LEU A 49 1.72 7.14 20.33
CA LEU A 49 1.48 5.73 20.53
C LEU A 49 1.02 5.52 21.97
N LYS A 50 -0.22 5.04 22.13
CA LYS A 50 -0.77 4.65 23.42
C LYS A 50 -1.28 3.23 23.32
N ASN A 51 -1.44 2.59 24.47
CA ASN A 51 -2.05 1.27 24.54
C ASN A 51 -3.44 1.30 23.92
N VAL A 52 -3.84 0.19 23.31
CA VAL A 52 -5.20 0.01 22.83
C VAL A 52 -6.21 0.23 23.94
N GLN A 53 -7.35 0.81 23.60
CA GLN A 53 -8.48 0.88 24.53
C GLN A 53 -8.98 -0.53 24.85
N ASP A 54 -9.48 -0.73 26.08
CA ASP A 54 -9.94 -2.04 26.56
C ASP A 54 -10.97 -2.68 25.63
N ALA A 55 -11.85 -1.87 25.02
CA ALA A 55 -12.86 -2.32 24.08
C ALA A 55 -12.30 -2.94 22.77
N ALA A 56 -11.03 -2.68 22.43
CA ALA A 56 -10.35 -3.27 21.28
C ALA A 56 -9.44 -4.46 21.65
N VAL A 57 -9.32 -4.80 22.93
CA VAL A 57 -8.56 -5.97 23.36
C VAL A 57 -9.25 -7.23 22.86
N TRP A 58 -8.52 -8.04 22.11
CA TRP A 58 -8.99 -9.33 21.62
C TRP A 58 -7.98 -10.39 22.02
N LYS A 59 -8.38 -11.25 22.98
CA LYS A 59 -7.53 -12.32 23.51
C LYS A 59 -6.99 -13.18 22.37
N GLY A 60 -5.66 -13.22 22.24
CA GLY A 60 -4.93 -13.98 21.21
C GLY A 60 -4.65 -13.21 19.92
N VAL A 61 -5.20 -12.01 19.74
CA VAL A 61 -5.00 -11.19 18.53
C VAL A 61 -4.48 -9.79 18.87
N ILE A 62 -5.18 -9.07 19.76
CA ILE A 62 -4.82 -7.72 20.21
C ILE A 62 -4.61 -7.75 21.72
N GLN A 63 -3.37 -7.61 22.16
CA GLN A 63 -3.00 -7.60 23.57
C GLN A 63 -3.19 -6.20 24.17
N PRO A 64 -3.48 -6.07 25.48
CA PRO A 64 -3.67 -4.76 26.14
C PRO A 64 -2.47 -3.81 26.05
N ASP A 65 -1.26 -4.34 25.88
CA ASP A 65 -0.02 -3.59 25.71
C ASP A 65 0.28 -3.23 24.24
N SER A 66 -0.54 -3.71 23.31
CA SER A 66 -0.47 -3.33 21.89
C SER A 66 -0.69 -1.84 21.75
N LYS A 67 0.06 -1.19 20.86
CA LYS A 67 0.04 0.27 20.69
C LYS A 67 -0.69 0.69 19.42
N TRP A 68 -1.57 1.68 19.55
CA TRP A 68 -2.21 2.35 18.41
C TRP A 68 -1.73 3.79 18.29
N ALA A 69 -1.74 4.30 17.05
CA ALA A 69 -1.44 5.70 16.77
C ALA A 69 -2.69 6.57 17.01
N PHE A 70 -2.66 7.35 18.09
CA PHE A 70 -3.69 8.33 18.41
C PHE A 70 -3.31 9.69 17.81
N ALA A 71 -4.05 10.13 16.80
CA ALA A 71 -3.80 11.41 16.15
C ALA A 71 -3.96 12.59 17.12
N LYS A 72 -3.01 13.52 17.10
CA LYS A 72 -3.08 14.76 17.87
C LYS A 72 -4.08 15.71 17.23
N GLN A 73 -5.15 16.03 17.97
CA GLN A 73 -6.24 16.89 17.48
C GLN A 73 -5.74 18.25 16.92
N GLY A 74 -4.76 18.86 17.58
CA GLY A 74 -4.17 20.13 17.12
C GLY A 74 -3.47 19.99 15.76
N SER A 75 -2.65 18.96 15.60
CA SER A 75 -1.94 18.68 14.36
C SER A 75 -2.92 18.34 13.22
N TYR A 76 -3.97 17.58 13.51
CA TYR A 76 -5.03 17.29 12.55
C TYR A 76 -5.73 18.56 12.06
N LYS A 77 -6.24 19.40 12.98
CA LYS A 77 -6.94 20.65 12.62
C LYS A 77 -6.03 21.60 11.84
N MET A 78 -4.76 21.70 12.21
CA MET A 78 -3.79 22.52 11.50
C MET A 78 -3.57 22.01 10.06
N ASN A 79 -3.32 20.71 9.89
CA ASN A 79 -3.12 20.11 8.58
C ASN A 79 -4.35 20.25 7.69
N LEU A 80 -5.55 20.04 8.23
CA LEU A 80 -6.80 20.19 7.49
C LEU A 80 -6.96 21.62 6.94
N ARG A 81 -6.74 22.64 7.78
CA ARG A 81 -6.75 24.05 7.35
C ARG A 81 -5.66 24.34 6.32
N ARG A 82 -4.48 23.74 6.46
CA ARG A 82 -3.36 23.93 5.54
C ARG A 82 -3.67 23.36 4.17
N VAL A 83 -4.25 22.15 4.10
CA VAL A 83 -4.72 21.56 2.84
C VAL A 83 -5.79 22.44 2.19
N TYR A 84 -6.73 22.97 2.97
CA TYR A 84 -7.76 23.86 2.45
C TYR A 84 -7.19 25.18 1.90
N LYS A 85 -6.29 25.84 2.65
CA LYS A 85 -5.72 27.14 2.26
C LYS A 85 -4.69 27.05 1.14
N GLU A 86 -3.92 25.97 1.08
CA GLU A 86 -2.85 25.76 0.11
C GLU A 86 -3.20 24.62 -0.86
N TYR A 87 -4.47 24.51 -1.26
CA TYR A 87 -4.99 23.33 -1.96
C TYR A 87 -4.19 22.96 -3.22
N ASP A 88 -3.88 23.92 -4.10
CA ASP A 88 -3.13 23.68 -5.34
C ASP A 88 -1.77 23.00 -5.11
N ARG A 89 -1.11 23.34 -3.99
CA ARG A 89 0.17 22.73 -3.59
C ARG A 89 -0.04 21.26 -3.23
N PHE A 90 -1.08 20.95 -2.46
CA PHE A 90 -1.39 19.59 -2.04
C PHE A 90 -1.97 18.75 -3.17
N GLU A 91 -2.78 19.33 -4.05
CA GLU A 91 -3.27 18.69 -5.27
C GLU A 91 -2.10 18.34 -6.19
N SER A 92 -1.13 19.24 -6.37
CA SER A 92 0.09 18.97 -7.14
C SER A 92 0.91 17.82 -6.54
N ALA A 93 0.99 17.74 -5.20
CA ALA A 93 1.64 16.63 -4.51
C ALA A 93 0.85 15.31 -4.69
N ALA A 94 -0.48 15.36 -4.60
CA ALA A 94 -1.36 14.22 -4.76
C ALA A 94 -1.33 13.65 -6.18
N LYS A 95 -1.38 14.49 -7.22
CA LYS A 95 -1.19 14.08 -8.62
C LYS A 95 0.17 13.41 -8.85
N ARG A 96 1.21 13.85 -8.14
CA ARG A 96 2.54 13.24 -8.23
C ARG A 96 2.57 11.88 -7.55
N LEU A 97 1.92 11.76 -6.40
CA LEU A 97 1.74 10.50 -5.69
C LEU A 97 0.90 9.50 -6.50
N GLN A 98 -0.19 9.95 -7.11
CA GLN A 98 -1.04 9.16 -8.00
C GLN A 98 -0.22 8.51 -9.12
N LYS A 99 0.60 9.31 -9.84
CA LYS A 99 1.48 8.80 -10.89
C LYS A 99 2.46 7.74 -10.37
N HIS A 100 2.97 7.91 -9.15
CA HIS A 100 3.86 6.94 -8.52
C HIS A 100 3.10 5.65 -8.18
N VAL A 101 1.93 5.76 -7.57
CA VAL A 101 1.14 4.60 -7.15
C VAL A 101 0.64 3.79 -8.36
N LEU A 102 0.04 4.44 -9.35
CA LEU A 102 -0.43 3.76 -10.56
C LEU A 102 0.69 3.03 -11.32
N LYS A 103 1.93 3.51 -11.21
CA LYS A 103 3.09 2.88 -11.86
C LYS A 103 3.69 1.71 -11.07
N ASN A 104 3.67 1.76 -9.74
CA ASN A 104 4.43 0.83 -8.87
C ASN A 104 3.56 -0.13 -8.05
N PHE A 105 2.25 0.07 -8.06
CA PHE A 105 1.24 -0.70 -7.34
C PHE A 105 0.15 -1.19 -8.29
N SER A 106 0.50 -1.51 -9.55
CA SER A 106 -0.44 -2.21 -10.43
C SER A 106 -0.68 -3.63 -9.91
N GLU A 107 -1.86 -4.18 -10.20
CA GLU A 107 -2.23 -5.54 -9.78
C GLU A 107 -1.18 -6.57 -10.21
N GLU A 108 -0.79 -6.54 -11.48
CA GLU A 108 0.25 -7.41 -12.05
C GLU A 108 1.56 -7.37 -11.26
N GLN A 109 2.03 -6.17 -10.90
CA GLN A 109 3.25 -6.02 -10.11
C GLN A 109 3.08 -6.53 -8.68
N MET A 110 1.91 -6.34 -8.08
CA MET A 110 1.65 -6.83 -6.72
C MET A 110 1.54 -8.35 -6.68
N TYR A 111 0.86 -8.95 -7.67
CA TYR A 111 0.75 -10.40 -7.80
C TYR A 111 2.10 -11.03 -8.06
N LYS A 112 2.91 -10.45 -8.96
CA LYS A 112 4.27 -10.91 -9.20
C LYS A 112 5.12 -10.85 -7.92
N LYS A 113 5.11 -9.73 -7.20
CA LYS A 113 5.84 -9.60 -5.92
C LYS A 113 5.40 -10.63 -4.88
N PHE A 114 4.10 -10.92 -4.82
CA PHE A 114 3.56 -11.91 -3.92
C PHE A 114 3.99 -13.33 -4.31
N ALA A 115 3.87 -13.69 -5.59
CA ALA A 115 4.31 -14.97 -6.13
C ALA A 115 5.81 -15.19 -5.89
N ASP A 116 6.64 -14.21 -6.26
CA ASP A 116 8.09 -14.24 -6.07
C ASP A 116 8.50 -14.38 -4.59
N ALA A 117 7.66 -13.94 -3.65
CA ALA A 117 7.94 -14.01 -2.21
C ALA A 117 7.49 -15.31 -1.54
N ILE A 118 6.55 -16.05 -2.14
CA ILE A 118 5.97 -17.28 -1.56
C ILE A 118 6.45 -18.52 -2.28
N LEU A 119 6.61 -18.45 -3.60
CA LEU A 119 7.07 -19.56 -4.40
C LEU A 119 8.60 -19.66 -4.28
N PRO A 120 9.16 -20.82 -3.87
CA PRO A 120 10.59 -21.04 -3.97
C PRO A 120 11.02 -20.93 -5.45
N GLU A 121 12.24 -20.42 -5.71
CA GLU A 121 12.81 -20.23 -7.07
C GLU A 121 12.80 -21.51 -7.94
N SER A 122 12.48 -22.68 -7.40
CA SER A 122 12.69 -23.99 -8.02
C SER A 122 11.46 -24.68 -8.63
N GLU A 123 10.28 -24.05 -8.74
CA GLU A 123 9.14 -24.67 -9.45
C GLU A 123 8.35 -23.67 -10.30
N VAL A 124 9.04 -23.01 -11.24
CA VAL A 124 8.35 -22.46 -12.41
C VAL A 124 8.27 -23.59 -13.43
N VAL A 125 7.17 -24.35 -13.40
CA VAL A 125 6.84 -25.35 -14.42
C VAL A 125 6.79 -24.61 -15.76
N SER A 126 7.56 -25.06 -16.75
CA SER A 126 7.60 -24.38 -18.05
C SER A 126 6.25 -24.51 -18.76
N ASP A 127 5.95 -23.59 -19.67
CA ASP A 127 4.73 -23.68 -20.51
C ASP A 127 4.68 -25.04 -21.24
N ASP A 128 5.84 -25.59 -21.64
CA ASP A 128 5.96 -26.92 -22.25
C ASP A 128 5.60 -28.06 -21.28
N GLU A 129 5.99 -27.98 -20.00
CA GLU A 129 5.59 -28.95 -18.99
C GLU A 129 4.11 -28.85 -18.66
N ILE A 130 3.54 -27.64 -18.67
CA ILE A 130 2.11 -27.40 -18.48
C ILE A 130 1.31 -28.03 -19.63
N GLU A 131 1.72 -27.80 -20.89
CA GLU A 131 1.09 -28.39 -22.06
C GLU A 131 1.20 -29.92 -22.07
N SER A 132 2.36 -30.46 -21.70
CA SER A 132 2.57 -31.91 -21.53
C SER A 132 1.64 -32.51 -20.48
N LEU A 133 1.47 -31.84 -19.33
CA LEU A 133 0.57 -32.28 -18.27
C LEU A 133 -0.89 -32.31 -18.73
N PHE A 134 -1.35 -31.25 -19.42
CA PHE A 134 -2.70 -31.19 -19.95
C PHE A 134 -2.95 -32.18 -21.09
N GLY A 135 -1.94 -32.45 -21.93
CA GLY A 135 -2.00 -33.51 -22.93
C GLY A 135 -2.22 -34.89 -22.30
N SER A 136 -1.45 -35.22 -21.25
CA SER A 136 -1.57 -36.50 -20.54
C SER A 136 -2.94 -36.70 -19.86
N LEU A 137 -3.59 -35.63 -19.42
CA LEU A 137 -4.93 -35.67 -18.82
C LEU A 137 -6.03 -35.98 -19.84
N ASN A 138 -5.92 -35.45 -21.06
CA ASN A 138 -6.86 -35.74 -22.13
C ASN A 138 -6.77 -37.20 -22.58
N GLU A 139 -5.57 -37.75 -22.70
CA GLU A 139 -5.36 -39.16 -23.04
C GLU A 139 -5.96 -40.12 -21.99
N LEU A 140 -5.91 -39.75 -20.70
CA LEU A 140 -6.55 -40.51 -19.62
C LEU A 140 -8.09 -40.41 -19.64
N GLN A 141 -8.67 -39.34 -20.16
CA GLN A 141 -10.13 -39.22 -20.33
C GLN A 141 -10.64 -39.96 -21.56
N GLU A 142 -9.84 -40.05 -22.62
CA GLU A 142 -10.18 -40.79 -23.84
C GLU A 142 -9.96 -42.32 -23.71
N GLY A 143 -9.06 -42.75 -22.82
CA GLY A 143 -8.80 -44.17 -22.52
C GLY A 143 -9.77 -44.88 -21.57
N VAL A 144 -10.83 -44.20 -21.11
CA VAL A 144 -11.89 -44.77 -20.24
C VAL A 144 -13.18 -45.09 -21.02
N GLY A 145 -13.12 -45.08 -22.35
CA GLY A 145 -14.18 -45.55 -23.26
C GLY A 145 -14.12 -47.04 -23.57
#